data_AF-A6N0L3-F1
#
_entry.id   AF-A6N0L3-F1
#
_cell.length_a   1.000
_cell.length_b   1.000
_cell.length_c   1.000
_cell.angle_alpha   90.00
_cell.angle_beta   90.00
_cell.angle_gamma   90.00
#
_symmetry.space_group_name_H-M   'P 1'
#
loop_
_entity.id
_entity.type
_entity.pdbx_description
1 polymer ?
#
loop_
_entity_poly.entity_id
_entity_poly.type
_entity_poly.pdbx_seq_one_letter_code
_entity_poly.pdbx_strand_id
1 'polypeptide(L)' 'IHEAVLALQYGASSEDIARTCHAHPTVSEALKEACLQTYLKAIHI' A
#
# COMPACT_ATOMS: atom_id res chain seq x y z
N ILE A 1 8.11 4.08 4.39
CA ILE A 1 8.87 2.99 5.06
C ILE A 1 8.25 2.56 6.39
N HIS A 2 7.85 3.47 7.27
CA HIS A 2 7.31 3.13 8.60
C HIS A 2 6.07 2.21 8.52
N GLU A 3 5.11 2.55 7.66
CA GLU A 3 3.92 1.73 7.42
C GLU A 3 4.27 0.31 6.94
N ALA A 4 5.18 0.19 5.98
CA ALA A 4 5.62 -1.11 5.46
C ALA A 4 6.31 -1.97 6.54
N VAL A 5 7.12 -1.36 7.41
CA VAL A 5 7.74 -2.07 8.56
C VAL A 5 6.67 -2.58 9.53
N LEU A 6 5.66 -1.75 9.83
CA LEU A 6 4.55 -2.15 10.69
C LEU A 6 3.74 -3.30 10.06
N ALA A 7 3.44 -3.20 8.77
CA ALA A 7 2.74 -4.23 8.01
C ALA A 7 3.50 -5.56 8.05
N LEU A 8 4.83 -5.55 7.85
CA LEU A 8 5.67 -6.74 7.96
C LEU A 8 5.67 -7.33 9.37
N GLN A 9 5.72 -6.49 10.41
CA GLN A 9 5.71 -6.95 11.80
C GLN A 9 4.40 -7.65 12.18
N TYR A 10 3.27 -7.22 11.62
CA TYR A 10 1.97 -7.87 11.81
C TYR A 10 1.67 -8.96 10.79
N GLY A 11 2.61 -9.27 9.88
CA GLY A 11 2.41 -10.29 8.84
C GLY A 11 1.30 -9.93 7.84
N ALA A 12 1.07 -8.64 7.62
CA ALA A 12 0.09 -8.17 6.64
C ALA A 12 0.55 -8.47 5.21
N SER A 13 -0.42 -8.77 4.35
CA SER A 13 -0.21 -8.96 2.92
C SER A 13 -0.09 -7.62 2.19
N SER A 14 0.41 -7.62 0.95
CA SER A 14 0.37 -6.42 0.11
C SER A 14 -1.06 -5.95 -0.15
N GLU A 15 -2.03 -6.87 -0.21
CA GLU A 15 -3.44 -6.53 -0.36
C GLU A 15 -3.99 -5.72 0.83
N ASP A 16 -3.53 -6.01 2.05
CA ASP A 16 -3.96 -5.29 3.25
C ASP A 16 -3.50 -3.82 3.22
N ILE A 17 -2.27 -3.56 2.79
CA ILE A 17 -1.74 -2.19 2.60
C ILE A 17 -2.52 -1.49 1.47
N ALA A 18 -2.72 -2.18 0.35
CA ALA A 18 -3.47 -1.67 -0.80
C ALA A 18 -4.92 -1.27 -0.47
N ARG A 19 -5.60 -2.05 0.39
CA ARG A 19 -6.99 -1.79 0.81
C ARG A 19 -7.10 -0.75 1.92
N THR A 20 -6.00 -0.36 2.55
CA THR A 20 -6.00 0.68 3.59
C THR A 20 -6.26 2.06 2.98
N CYS A 21 -7.09 2.87 3.65
CA CYS A 21 -7.35 4.25 3.24
C CYS A 21 -6.11 5.11 3.47
N HIS A 22 -5.56 5.63 2.38
CA HIS A 22 -4.45 6.57 2.38
C HIS A 22 -5.01 7.97 2.21
N ALA A 23 -4.49 8.93 2.98
CA ALA A 23 -4.87 10.32 2.83
C ALA A 23 -4.46 10.83 1.43
N HIS A 24 -5.36 11.55 0.78
CA HIS A 24 -5.11 12.18 -0.51
C HIS A 24 -5.04 13.70 -0.35
N PRO A 25 -4.05 14.41 -0.95
CA PRO A 25 -2.88 13.89 -1.69
C PRO A 25 -1.66 13.67 -0.79
N THR A 26 -1.08 12.46 -0.76
CA THR A 26 0.16 12.18 0.00
C THR A 26 1.10 11.18 -0.67
N VAL A 27 2.38 11.21 -0.28
CA VAL A 27 3.40 10.26 -0.78
C VAL A 27 3.09 8.81 -0.39
N SER A 28 2.35 8.57 0.70
CA SER A 28 1.96 7.22 1.10
C SER A 28 1.08 6.54 0.04
N GLU A 29 0.34 7.30 -0.78
CA GLU A 29 -0.44 6.72 -1.89
C GLU A 29 0.43 5.95 -2.90
N ALA A 30 1.71 6.32 -3.07
CA ALA A 30 2.62 5.56 -3.92
C ALA A 30 2.88 4.14 -3.38
N LEU A 31 2.90 3.96 -2.06
CA LEU A 31 3.02 2.64 -1.45
C LEU A 31 1.75 1.82 -1.68
N LYS A 32 0.57 2.44 -1.50
CA LYS A 32 -0.72 1.83 -1.82
C LYS A 32 -0.79 1.33 -3.27
N GLU A 33 -0.42 2.17 -4.23
CA GLU A 33 -0.43 1.82 -5.66
C GLU A 33 0.59 0.73 -5.99
N ALA A 34 1.79 0.78 -5.41
CA ALA A 34 2.78 -0.30 -5.56
C ALA A 34 2.26 -1.65 -5.02
N CYS A 35 1.54 -1.62 -3.90
CA CYS A 35 0.89 -2.80 -3.33
C CYS A 35 -0.30 -3.30 -4.17
N LEU A 36 -1.10 -2.41 -4.78
CA LEU A 36 -2.12 -2.80 -5.75
C LEU A 36 -1.51 -3.40 -7.02
N GLN A 37 -0.32 -2.92 -7.42
CA GLN A 37 0.36 -3.39 -8.61
C GLN A 37 0.86 -4.83 -8.48
N THR A 38 1.07 -5.36 -7.27
CA THR A 38 1.38 -6.79 -7.09
C THR A 38 0.27 -7.70 -7.59
N TYR A 39 -0.93 -7.16 -7.78
CA TYR A 39 -2.10 -7.84 -8.33
C TYR A 39 -2.54 -7.29 -9.70
N LEU A 40 -1.73 -6.47 -10.37
CA LEU A 40 -2.06 -5.80 -11.64
C LEU A 40 -3.34 -4.95 -11.57
N LYS A 41 -3.58 -4.32 -10.41
CA LYS A 41 -4.80 -3.54 -10.12
C LYS A 41 -4.51 -2.09 -9.72
N ALA A 42 -3.31 -1.59 -9.99
CA ALA A 42 -3.01 -0.19 -9.73
C ALA A 42 -3.88 0.73 -10.62
N ILE A 43 -4.25 1.88 -10.07
CA ILE A 43 -5.17 2.84 -10.69
C ILE A 43 -4.38 3.99 -11.32
N HIS A 44 -3.28 4.37 -10.70
CA HIS A 44 -2.49 5.54 -11.08
C HIS A 44 -1.08 5.17 -11.58
N ILE A 45 -0.96 4.03 -12.29
CA ILE A 45 0.29 3.52 -12.87
C ILE A 45 0.28 3.52 -14.39
#